data_AF-A0A966Z7F7-F1
#
_entry.id   AF-A0A966Z7F7-F1
#
_cell.length_a   1.000
_cell.length_b   1.000
_cell.length_c   1.000
_cell.angle_alpha   90.00
_cell.angle_beta   90.00
_cell.angle_gamma   90.00
#
_symmetry.space_group_name_H-M   'P 1'
#
loop_
_entity.id
_entity.type
_entity.pdbx_description
1 polymer ?
#
loop_
_entity_poly.entity_id
_entity_poly.type
_entity_poly.pdbx_seq_one_letter_code
_entity_poly.pdbx_strand_id
1 'polypeptide(L)'
;MAAPLKYFLDATVASWLSGALEGKPACVFTSSGSLHGGQESTLLSMMLPLMHHGMVLMGLPYSESSLHHTQSGGTPYGVSHYAGTNGTMALSADEKTLAIAQGKRLALLAKKIKFAPAN
;
A
#
# COMPACT_ATOMS: atom_id res chain seq x y z
N MET A 1 4.13 -5.53 -8.54
CA MET A 1 5.03 -5.86 -7.40
C MET A 1 6.30 -6.51 -7.89
N ALA A 2 7.39 -6.48 -7.11
CA ALA A 2 8.62 -7.21 -7.43
C ALA A 2 8.48 -8.73 -7.22
N ALA A 3 9.29 -9.52 -7.91
CA ALA A 3 9.28 -10.99 -7.82
C ALA A 3 9.42 -11.53 -6.37
N PRO A 4 10.29 -10.99 -5.49
CA PRO A 4 10.38 -11.46 -4.11
C PRO A 4 9.09 -11.27 -3.31
N LEU A 5 8.38 -10.16 -3.52
CA LEU A 5 7.10 -9.93 -2.85
C LEU A 5 6.02 -10.88 -3.38
N LYS A 6 6.00 -11.14 -4.70
CA LYS A 6 5.07 -12.13 -5.27
C LYS A 6 5.33 -13.53 -4.71
N TYR A 7 6.60 -13.94 -4.64
CA TYR A 7 7.01 -15.21 -4.05
C TYR A 7 6.60 -15.33 -2.58
N PHE A 8 6.77 -14.27 -1.78
CA PHE A 8 6.28 -14.25 -0.40
C PHE A 8 4.77 -14.46 -0.32
N LEU A 9 3.98 -13.74 -1.13
CA LEU A 9 2.52 -13.90 -1.14
C LEU A 9 2.09 -15.30 -1.62
N ASP A 10 2.81 -15.90 -2.57
CA ASP A 10 2.53 -17.26 -3.02
C ASP A 10 2.78 -18.32 -1.94
N ALA A 11 3.65 -18.03 -0.96
CA ALA A 11 3.87 -18.88 0.20
C ALA A 11 2.77 -18.78 1.28
N THR A 12 1.72 -17.96 1.08
CA THR A 12 0.67 -17.71 2.08
C THR A 12 -0.59 -18.56 1.91
N VAL A 13 -0.55 -19.64 1.12
CA VAL A 13 -1.71 -20.52 0.86
C VAL A 13 -2.34 -21.06 2.14
N ALA A 14 -1.54 -21.46 3.13
CA ALA A 14 -2.07 -21.96 4.41
C ALA A 14 -2.90 -20.88 5.13
N SER A 15 -2.39 -19.65 5.21
CA SER A 15 -3.10 -18.51 5.80
C SER A 15 -4.37 -18.15 5.03
N TRP A 16 -4.34 -18.30 3.70
CA TRP A 16 -5.50 -18.08 2.84
C TRP A 16 -6.60 -19.11 3.12
N LEU A 17 -6.26 -20.40 3.08
CA LEU A 17 -7.21 -21.49 3.32
C LEU A 17 -7.82 -21.45 4.73
N SER A 18 -7.06 -20.99 5.72
CA SER A 18 -7.54 -20.87 7.10
C SER A 18 -8.27 -19.55 7.40
N GLY A 19 -8.41 -18.64 6.43
CA GLY A 19 -8.98 -17.31 6.66
C GLY A 19 -8.19 -16.44 7.66
N ALA A 20 -6.90 -16.74 7.90
CA ALA A 20 -6.14 -16.13 8.99
C ALA A 20 -5.95 -14.61 8.84
N LEU A 21 -6.06 -14.08 7.62
CA LEU A 21 -5.90 -12.66 7.31
C LEU A 21 -7.24 -11.93 7.10
N GLU A 22 -8.37 -12.63 7.17
CA GLU A 22 -9.69 -12.04 6.96
C GLU A 22 -9.95 -10.88 7.95
N GLY A 23 -10.53 -9.81 7.42
CA GLY A 23 -10.85 -8.60 8.17
C GLY A 23 -9.64 -7.72 8.50
N LYS A 24 -8.41 -8.24 8.46
CA LYS A 24 -7.21 -7.45 8.85
C LYS A 24 -7.02 -6.25 7.91
N PRO A 25 -6.73 -5.04 8.45
CA PRO A 25 -6.45 -3.88 7.64
C PRO A 25 -5.18 -4.07 6.81
N ALA A 26 -5.21 -3.59 5.57
CA ALA A 26 -4.02 -3.53 4.73
C ALA A 26 -3.99 -2.23 3.92
N CYS A 27 -2.77 -1.81 3.62
CA CYS A 27 -2.47 -0.78 2.63
C CYS A 27 -1.19 -1.16 1.89
N VAL A 28 -0.98 -0.57 0.72
CA VAL A 28 0.17 -0.86 -0.13
C VAL A 28 0.97 0.41 -0.39
N PHE A 29 2.26 0.24 -0.69
CA PHE A 29 3.15 1.32 -1.11
C PHE A 29 4.10 0.82 -2.20
N THR A 30 4.65 1.75 -2.99
CA THR A 30 5.56 1.39 -4.10
C THR A 30 6.63 2.45 -4.33
N SER A 31 7.60 2.15 -5.20
CA SER A 31 8.52 3.11 -5.78
C SER A 31 8.75 2.78 -7.26
N SER A 32 8.92 3.82 -8.09
CA SER A 32 9.19 3.68 -9.52
C SER A 32 10.32 4.62 -9.98
N GLY A 33 10.98 4.24 -11.07
CA GLY A 33 12.03 5.05 -11.70
C GLY A 33 11.53 6.13 -12.65
N SER A 34 10.22 6.17 -12.95
CA SER A 34 9.57 7.23 -13.75
C SER A 34 8.21 7.59 -13.17
N LEU A 35 7.76 8.83 -13.37
CA LEU A 35 6.52 9.35 -12.77
C LEU A 35 5.27 8.54 -13.12
N HIS A 36 5.17 8.02 -14.35
CA HIS A 36 4.04 7.22 -14.81
C HIS A 36 4.39 5.76 -15.10
N GLY A 37 5.57 5.31 -14.69
CA GLY A 37 6.05 3.93 -14.85
C GLY A 37 5.45 2.95 -13.85
N GLY A 38 4.13 3.03 -13.64
CA GLY A 38 3.40 2.09 -12.80
C GLY A 38 3.36 2.41 -11.30
N GLN A 39 3.44 3.69 -10.92
CA GLN A 39 3.13 4.14 -9.54
C GLN A 39 1.76 3.62 -9.09
N GLU A 40 0.74 3.79 -9.94
CA GLU A 40 -0.64 3.39 -9.61
C GLU A 40 -0.88 1.91 -9.88
N SER A 41 -0.51 1.41 -11.07
CA SER A 41 -0.80 0.03 -11.48
C SER A 41 -0.09 -1.01 -10.61
N THR A 42 1.10 -0.69 -10.07
CA THR A 42 1.77 -1.57 -9.10
C THR A 42 0.96 -1.69 -7.81
N LEU A 43 0.40 -0.59 -7.30
CA LEU A 43 -0.43 -0.60 -6.10
C LEU A 43 -1.74 -1.35 -6.33
N LEU A 44 -2.43 -1.05 -7.45
CA LEU A 44 -3.68 -1.73 -7.82
C LEU A 44 -3.49 -3.24 -7.95
N SER A 45 -2.43 -3.70 -8.62
CA SER A 45 -2.13 -5.13 -8.72
C SER A 45 -1.67 -5.75 -7.40
N MET A 46 -1.01 -4.99 -6.51
CA MET A 46 -0.68 -5.44 -5.16
C MET A 46 -1.89 -5.62 -4.26
N MET A 47 -2.97 -4.88 -4.49
CA MET A 47 -4.21 -5.02 -3.73
C MET A 47 -4.94 -6.33 -4.01
N LEU A 48 -4.86 -6.85 -5.24
CA LEU A 48 -5.58 -8.08 -5.66
C LEU A 48 -5.36 -9.26 -4.69
N PRO A 49 -4.13 -9.74 -4.44
CA PRO A 49 -3.92 -10.87 -3.53
C PRO A 49 -4.37 -10.58 -2.09
N LEU A 50 -4.35 -9.32 -1.63
CA LEU A 50 -4.83 -8.94 -0.30
C LEU A 50 -6.37 -9.03 -0.22
N MET A 51 -7.08 -8.70 -1.30
CA MET A 51 -8.52 -8.94 -1.39
C MET A 51 -8.86 -10.43 -1.39
N HIS A 52 -8.06 -11.27 -2.07
CA HIS A 52 -8.22 -12.73 -2.01
C HIS A 52 -8.06 -13.28 -0.58
N HIS A 53 -7.22 -12.64 0.25
CA HIS A 53 -7.06 -12.92 1.68
C HIS A 53 -8.17 -12.34 2.58
N GLY A 54 -9.18 -11.67 2.01
CA GLY A 54 -10.28 -11.08 2.78
C GLY A 54 -9.88 -9.87 3.63
N MET A 55 -8.75 -9.23 3.31
CA MET A 55 -8.25 -8.08 4.07
C MET A 55 -9.07 -6.80 3.79
N VAL A 56 -9.14 -5.91 4.77
CA VAL A 56 -9.78 -4.59 4.63
C VAL A 56 -8.79 -3.59 4.06
N LEU A 57 -8.91 -3.32 2.76
CA LEU A 57 -8.02 -2.38 2.07
C LEU A 57 -8.35 -0.93 2.38
N MET A 58 -7.30 -0.13 2.53
CA MET A 58 -7.37 1.32 2.59
C MET A 58 -6.29 1.96 1.71
N GLY A 59 -6.65 3.07 1.07
CA GLY A 59 -5.73 4.00 0.41
C GLY A 59 -5.65 5.35 1.13
N LEU A 60 -5.03 6.33 0.48
CA LEU A 60 -4.96 7.70 0.97
C LEU A 60 -6.18 8.50 0.50
N PRO A 61 -6.94 9.13 1.41
CA PRO A 61 -8.00 10.04 1.02
C PRO A 61 -7.42 11.39 0.55
N TYR A 62 -8.08 12.04 -0.41
CA TYR A 62 -7.73 13.40 -0.86
C TYR A 62 -7.88 14.50 0.21
N SER A 63 -8.39 14.18 1.41
CA SER A 63 -8.26 15.07 2.56
C SER A 63 -6.80 15.32 2.96
N GLU A 64 -5.87 14.46 2.54
CA GLU A 64 -4.43 14.70 2.64
C GLU A 64 -4.00 15.67 1.53
N SER A 65 -3.86 16.95 1.87
CA SER A 65 -3.62 18.04 0.90
C SER A 65 -2.38 17.81 0.02
N SER A 66 -1.36 17.12 0.53
CA SER A 66 -0.16 16.75 -0.22
C SER A 66 -0.44 15.95 -1.50
N LEU A 67 -1.57 15.23 -1.58
CA LEU A 67 -1.97 14.56 -2.83
C LEU A 67 -2.33 15.53 -3.96
N HIS A 68 -2.73 16.77 -3.65
CA HIS A 68 -3.12 17.76 -4.66
C HIS A 68 -1.93 18.51 -5.28
N HIS A 69 -0.79 18.57 -4.58
CA HIS A 69 0.35 19.39 -5.00
C HIS A 69 1.66 18.62 -5.17
N THR A 70 1.73 17.33 -4.80
CA THR A 70 2.93 16.52 -5.04
C THR A 70 3.31 16.54 -6.53
N GLN A 71 4.59 16.80 -6.80
CA GLN A 71 5.18 16.72 -8.14
C GLN A 71 6.02 15.44 -8.34
N SER A 72 5.97 14.54 -7.35
CA SER A 72 6.78 13.31 -7.27
C SER A 72 5.85 12.10 -7.11
N GLY A 73 6.11 11.22 -6.15
CA GLY A 73 5.19 10.15 -5.78
C GLY A 73 4.04 10.60 -4.87
N GLY A 74 3.09 9.69 -4.67
CA GLY A 74 1.83 9.90 -3.96
C GLY A 74 0.63 9.62 -4.85
N THR A 75 -0.23 8.68 -4.44
CA THR A 75 -1.47 8.34 -5.16
C THR A 75 -2.59 8.07 -4.14
N PRO A 76 -3.88 8.18 -4.52
CA PRO A 76 -4.97 7.78 -3.64
C PRO A 76 -4.99 6.27 -3.33
N TYR A 77 -4.37 5.43 -4.18
CA TYR A 77 -4.29 3.98 -3.96
C TYR A 77 -3.26 3.61 -2.89
N GLY A 78 -2.30 4.49 -2.63
CA GLY A 78 -1.24 4.28 -1.66
C GLY A 78 -0.05 5.20 -1.90
N VAL A 79 0.78 5.35 -0.88
CA VAL A 79 2.00 6.15 -0.96
C VAL A 79 2.95 5.55 -1.98
N SER A 80 3.56 6.43 -2.76
CA SER A 80 4.49 6.03 -3.81
C SER A 80 5.69 6.95 -3.79
N HIS A 81 6.84 6.48 -4.26
CA HIS A 81 8.06 7.28 -4.35
C HIS A 81 8.61 7.31 -5.78
N TYR A 82 8.91 8.50 -6.29
CA TYR A 82 9.64 8.65 -7.54
C TYR A 82 11.15 8.66 -7.29
N ALA A 83 11.81 7.53 -7.51
CA ALA A 83 13.24 7.35 -7.24
C ALA A 83 14.16 7.87 -8.37
N GLY A 84 13.59 8.29 -9.50
CA GLY A 84 14.33 8.64 -10.70
C GLY A 84 14.91 7.42 -11.43
N THR A 85 15.38 7.61 -12.66
CA THR A 85 15.89 6.54 -13.53
C THR A 85 17.07 5.79 -12.93
N ASN A 86 17.90 6.47 -12.13
CA ASN A 86 19.06 5.90 -11.45
C ASN A 86 18.75 5.42 -10.03
N GLY A 87 17.52 5.59 -9.54
CA GLY A 87 17.10 5.16 -8.19
C GLY A 87 17.71 5.97 -7.04
N THR A 88 18.24 7.17 -7.31
CA THR A 88 18.98 7.99 -6.35
C THR A 88 18.21 9.20 -5.82
N MET A 89 16.99 9.47 -6.31
CA MET A 89 16.21 10.61 -5.82
C MET A 89 15.78 10.36 -4.37
N ALA A 90 15.93 11.38 -3.53
CA ALA A 90 15.47 11.32 -2.16
C ALA A 90 13.96 11.52 -2.06
N LEU A 91 13.37 11.02 -0.97
CA LEU A 91 11.96 11.28 -0.66
C LEU A 91 11.69 12.79 -0.53
N SER A 92 10.67 13.27 -1.24
CA SER A 92 10.18 14.64 -1.13
C SER A 92 9.49 14.89 0.21
N ALA A 93 9.24 16.16 0.54
CA ALA A 93 8.49 16.51 1.75
C ALA A 93 7.05 15.97 1.71
N ASP A 94 6.43 15.99 0.53
CA ASP A 94 5.08 15.47 0.30
C ASP A 94 5.03 13.95 0.46
N GLU A 95 5.97 13.23 -0.15
CA GLU A 95 6.06 11.76 -0.03
C GLU A 95 6.22 11.32 1.44
N LYS A 96 7.05 12.03 2.22
CA LYS A 96 7.22 11.78 3.66
C LYS A 96 5.92 12.04 4.43
N THR A 97 5.25 13.16 4.14
CA THR A 97 4.00 13.54 4.79
C THR A 97 2.91 12.49 4.53
N LEU A 98 2.76 12.08 3.28
CA LEU A 98 1.81 11.06 2.86
C LEU A 98 2.14 9.68 3.46
N ALA A 99 3.42 9.28 3.53
CA ALA A 99 3.86 8.06 4.19
C ALA A 99 3.43 8.01 5.67
N ILE A 100 3.67 9.10 6.39
CA ILE A 100 3.25 9.22 7.80
C ILE A 100 1.72 9.18 7.92
N ALA A 101 0.99 9.86 7.03
CA ALA A 101 -0.47 9.87 7.03
C ALA A 101 -1.06 8.47 6.79
N GLN A 102 -0.56 7.73 5.79
CA GLN A 102 -0.99 6.36 5.50
C GLN A 102 -0.73 5.42 6.69
N GLY A 103 0.46 5.50 7.30
CA GLY A 103 0.80 4.71 8.48
C GLY A 103 -0.12 5.00 9.68
N LYS A 104 -0.38 6.29 9.96
CA LYS A 104 -1.34 6.70 11.01
C LYS A 104 -2.74 6.15 10.73
N ARG A 105 -3.22 6.26 9.49
CA ARG A 105 -4.55 5.77 9.09
C ARG A 105 -4.65 4.26 9.26
N LEU A 106 -3.66 3.50 8.83
CA LEU A 106 -3.62 2.04 9.00
C LEU A 106 -3.68 1.66 10.49
N ALA A 107 -2.86 2.29 11.34
CA ALA A 107 -2.84 2.03 12.77
C ALA A 107 -4.17 2.36 13.45
N LEU A 108 -4.81 3.48 13.08
CA LEU A 108 -6.12 3.84 13.60
C LEU A 108 -7.20 2.86 13.15
N LEU A 109 -7.15 2.39 11.90
CA LEU A 109 -8.08 1.39 11.38
C LEU A 109 -7.92 0.06 12.13
N ALA A 110 -6.69 -0.39 12.33
CA ALA A 110 -6.38 -1.60 13.10
C ALA A 110 -6.85 -1.54 14.55
N LYS A 111 -6.82 -0.37 15.19
CA LYS A 111 -7.36 -0.17 16.54
C LYS A 111 -8.90 -0.22 16.60
N LYS A 112 -9.58 0.12 15.50
CA LYS A 112 -11.04 0.24 15.46
C LYS A 112 -11.73 -1.06 15.05
N ILE A 113 -11.12 -1.83 14.15
CA ILE A 113 -11.71 -3.08 13.69
C ILE A 113 -11.46 -4.17 14.74
N LYS A 114 -12.52 -4.85 15.16
CA LYS A 114 -12.42 -6.08 15.96
C LYS A 114 -12.33 -7.26 15.01
N PHE A 115 -11.28 -8.07 15.13
CA PHE A 115 -11.15 -9.32 14.38
C PHE A 115 -11.72 -10.45 15.24
N ALA A 116 -12.76 -11.13 14.75
CA ALA A 116 -13.05 -12.48 15.19
C ALA A 116 -12.16 -13.41 14.35
N PRO A 117 -11.40 -14.34 14.94
CA PRO A 117 -10.72 -15.35 14.15
C PRO A 117 -11.75 -16.14 13.34
N ALA A 118 -11.45 -16.45 12.08
CA ALA A 118 -12.19 -17.44 11.32
C ALA A 118 -12.20 -18.75 12.14
N ASN A 119 -13.39 -19.34 12.30
CA ASN A 119 -13.68 -20.47 13.19
C ASN A 119 -12.71 -21.64 13.07
#